data_AF-A0A3N5YX55-F1
#
_entry.id   AF-A0A3N5YX55-F1
#
_cell.length_a   1.000
_cell.length_b   1.000
_cell.length_c   1.000
_cell.angle_alpha   90.00
_cell.angle_beta   90.00
_cell.angle_gamma   90.00
#
_symmetry.space_group_name_H-M   'P 1'
#
loop_
_entity.id
_entity.type
_entity.pdbx_description
1 polymer ?
#
loop_
_entity_poly.entity_id
_entity_poly.type
_entity_poly.pdbx_seq_one_letter_code
_entity_poly.pdbx_strand_id
1 'polypeptide(L)'
;MADLQELVAREIVEIAPISYLRGRSIHEAFIVADEAQNMNHHEVKTLLTRSGQGTKVVFTGDPDQVDVPDSSAVTNGLIHLVER
;
A
#
# COMPACT_ATOMS: atom_id res chain seq x y z
N MET A 1 22.62 2.41 11.04
CA MET A 1 21.42 2.46 10.19
C MET A 1 21.18 3.92 9.84
N ALA A 2 20.95 4.25 8.58
CA ALA A 2 20.52 5.61 8.24
C ALA A 2 19.15 5.85 8.89
N ASP A 3 18.97 7.03 9.49
CA ASP A 3 17.70 7.42 10.08
C ASP A 3 16.66 7.64 8.97
N LEU A 4 15.39 7.30 9.20
CA LEU A 4 14.31 7.49 8.23
C LEU A 4 14.22 8.96 7.81
N GLN A 5 14.41 9.88 8.76
CA GLN A 5 14.42 11.32 8.48
C GLN A 5 15.54 11.71 7.51
N GLU A 6 16.71 11.07 7.60
CA GLU A 6 17.83 11.30 6.68
C GLU A 6 17.50 10.79 5.28
N LEU A 7 16.86 9.61 5.16
CA LEU A 7 16.45 9.05 3.88
C LEU A 7 15.37 9.89 3.19
N VAL A 8 14.42 10.41 3.97
CA VAL A 8 13.39 11.33 3.48
C VAL A 8 14.01 12.67 3.07
N ALA A 9 14.91 13.24 3.87
CA ALA A 9 15.61 14.49 3.55
C ALA A 9 16.48 14.38 2.30
N ARG A 10 16.99 13.17 2.00
CA ARG A 10 17.74 12.86 0.78
C ARG A 10 16.85 12.46 -0.40
N GLU A 11 15.52 12.52 -0.25
CA GLU A 11 14.52 12.14 -1.25
C GLU A 11 14.68 10.68 -1.75
N ILE A 12 15.28 9.83 -0.93
CA ILE A 12 15.43 8.38 -1.22
C ILE A 12 14.12 7.65 -0.89
N VAL A 13 13.41 8.11 0.15
CA VAL A 13 12.12 7.58 0.58
C VAL A 13 11.09 8.69 0.60
N GLU A 14 9.93 8.45 0.00
CA GLU A 14 8.77 9.33 0.06
C GLU A 14 7.65 8.65 0.84
N ILE A 15 7.10 9.33 1.84
CA ILE A 15 5.91 8.88 2.58
C ILE A 15 4.73 9.69 2.07
N ALA A 16 3.76 9.01 1.45
CA ALA A 16 2.60 9.67 0.87
C ALA A 16 1.31 8.90 1.20
N PRO A 17 0.18 9.60 1.41
CA PRO A 17 -1.12 8.96 1.55
C PRO A 17 -1.58 8.36 0.22
N ILE A 18 -2.46 7.36 0.24
CA ILE A 18 -2.98 6.71 -0.98
C ILE A 18 -3.68 7.67 -1.95
N SER A 19 -4.23 8.78 -1.43
CA SER A 19 -4.85 9.85 -2.23
C SER A 19 -3.86 10.49 -3.20
N TYR A 20 -2.56 10.42 -2.93
CA TYR A 20 -1.49 10.88 -3.82
C TYR A 20 -1.51 10.18 -5.18
N LEU A 21 -1.99 8.94 -5.23
CA LEU A 21 -2.03 8.14 -6.45
C LEU A 21 -3.16 8.56 -7.41
N ARG A 22 -4.13 9.35 -6.95
CA ARG A 22 -5.27 9.75 -7.79
C ARG A 22 -4.78 10.55 -9.00
N GLY A 23 -5.10 10.07 -10.20
CA GLY A 23 -4.74 10.73 -11.45
C GLY A 23 -3.26 10.59 -11.85
N ARG A 24 -2.47 9.80 -11.12
CA ARG A 24 -1.06 9.55 -11.43
C ARG A 24 -0.83 8.14 -11.97
N SER A 25 0.31 7.89 -12.58
CA SER A 25 0.83 6.55 -12.84
C SER A 25 2.27 6.54 -12.37
N ILE A 26 2.61 5.63 -11.47
CA ILE A 26 3.95 5.52 -10.88
C ILE A 26 4.68 4.39 -11.58
N HIS A 27 5.80 4.71 -12.22
CA HIS A 27 6.67 3.78 -12.93
C HIS A 27 8.00 3.62 -12.22
N GLU A 28 8.65 2.47 -12.38
CA GLU A 28 10.01 2.20 -11.88
C GLU A 28 10.19 2.47 -10.37
N ALA A 29 9.16 2.27 -9.57
CA ALA A 29 9.17 2.53 -8.13
C ALA A 29 9.08 1.25 -7.29
N PHE A 30 9.53 1.34 -6.04
CA PHE A 30 9.26 0.33 -5.02
C PHE A 30 8.30 0.94 -3.99
N ILE A 31 7.06 0.43 -3.94
CA ILE A 31 6.01 0.94 -3.07
C ILE A 31 5.76 -0.06 -1.95
N VAL A 32 5.79 0.41 -0.71
CA VAL A 32 5.41 -0.36 0.47
C VAL A 32 4.10 0.19 1.01
N ALA A 33 3.08 -0.66 1.06
CA ALA A 33 1.79 -0.38 1.67
C ALA A 33 1.70 -1.12 3.00
N ASP A 34 1.93 -0.39 4.09
CA ASP A 34 1.90 -0.93 5.45
C ASP A 34 0.49 -0.92 6.04
N GLU A 35 0.24 -1.79 7.02
CA GLU A 35 -1.07 -2.02 7.63
C GLU A 35 -2.17 -2.30 6.59
N ALA A 36 -1.84 -3.09 5.56
CA ALA A 36 -2.70 -3.36 4.41
C ALA A 36 -4.05 -4.02 4.77
N GLN A 37 -4.16 -4.64 5.95
CA GLN A 37 -5.42 -5.19 6.46
C GLN A 37 -6.47 -4.10 6.70
N ASN A 38 -6.05 -2.84 6.92
CA ASN A 38 -6.93 -1.69 7.08
C ASN A 38 -7.41 -1.08 5.74
N MET A 39 -6.90 -1.59 4.61
CA MET A 39 -7.31 -1.12 3.29
C MET A 39 -8.57 -1.83 2.80
N ASN A 40 -9.48 -1.04 2.22
CA ASN A 40 -10.61 -1.61 1.48
C ASN A 40 -10.23 -2.00 0.04
N HIS A 41 -11.10 -2.77 -0.62
CA HIS A 41 -10.86 -3.23 -2.00
C HIS A 41 -10.61 -2.09 -3.00
N HIS A 42 -11.28 -0.96 -2.86
CA HIS A 42 -11.10 0.19 -3.76
C HIS A 42 -9.71 0.82 -3.58
N GLU A 43 -9.20 0.88 -2.36
CA GLU A 43 -7.87 1.38 -2.05
C GLU A 43 -6.78 0.48 -2.64
N VAL A 44 -6.87 -0.84 -2.43
CA VAL A 44 -5.94 -1.81 -3.04
C VAL A 44 -5.96 -1.69 -4.57
N LYS A 45 -7.16 -1.63 -5.17
CA LYS A 45 -7.30 -1.43 -6.62
C LYS A 45 -6.71 -0.11 -7.08
N THR A 46 -6.89 0.98 -6.33
CA THR A 46 -6.30 2.28 -6.64
C THR A 46 -4.78 2.18 -6.64
N LEU A 47 -4.17 1.54 -5.65
CA LEU A 47 -2.72 1.35 -5.60
C LEU A 47 -2.20 0.54 -6.80
N LEU A 48 -2.80 -0.62 -7.05
CA LEU A 48 -2.35 -1.53 -8.10
C LEU A 48 -2.54 -0.96 -9.50
N THR A 49 -3.68 -0.35 -9.80
CA THR A 49 -3.95 0.22 -11.14
C THR A 49 -3.10 1.45 -11.46
N ARG A 50 -2.51 2.07 -10.43
CA ARG A 50 -1.62 3.23 -10.56
C ARG A 50 -0.15 2.83 -10.58
N SER A 51 0.16 1.58 -10.27
CA SER A 51 1.50 1.01 -10.31
C SER A 51 1.79 0.52 -11.73
N GLY A 52 2.49 1.36 -12.49
CA GLY A 52 2.86 1.12 -13.88
C GLY A 52 4.07 0.21 -14.05
N GLN A 53 4.58 0.13 -15.28
CA GLN A 53 5.71 -0.73 -15.63
C GLN A 53 6.94 -0.47 -14.75
N GLY A 54 7.63 -1.54 -14.37
CA GLY A 54 8.83 -1.48 -13.54
C GLY A 54 8.54 -1.23 -12.05
N THR A 55 7.30 -0.97 -11.67
CA THR A 55 6.91 -0.76 -10.28
C THR A 55 6.69 -2.09 -9.57
N LYS A 56 7.25 -2.21 -8.37
CA LYS A 56 6.99 -3.31 -7.44
C LYS A 56 6.20 -2.79 -6.24
N VAL A 57 5.10 -3.46 -5.93
CA VAL A 57 4.27 -3.15 -4.75
C VAL A 57 4.44 -4.28 -3.73
N VAL A 58 4.69 -3.92 -2.47
CA VAL A 58 4.76 -4.84 -1.33
C VAL A 58 3.71 -4.40 -0.33
N PHE A 59 2.79 -5.30 -0.02
CA PHE A 59 1.82 -5.12 1.07
C PHE A 59 2.36 -5.78 2.33
N THR A 60 2.28 -5.07 3.45
CA THR A 60 2.63 -5.58 4.78
C THR A 60 1.43 -5.38 5.72
N GLY A 61 1.29 -6.25 6.72
CA GLY A 61 0.16 -6.21 7.65
C GLY A 61 -0.07 -7.55 8.33
N ASP A 62 -0.94 -7.55 9.35
CA ASP A 62 -1.36 -8.73 10.09
C ASP A 62 -2.88 -8.93 9.88
N PRO A 63 -3.31 -10.00 9.18
CA PRO A 63 -4.73 -10.23 8.92
C PRO A 63 -5.56 -10.49 10.18
N ASP A 64 -4.94 -10.83 11.31
CA ASP A 64 -5.64 -11.04 12.59
C ASP A 64 -5.84 -9.72 13.37
N GLN A 65 -5.20 -8.63 12.94
CA GLN A 65 -5.27 -7.29 13.57
C GLN A 65 -6.04 -6.29 12.71
N VAL A 66 -7.28 -6.62 12.36
CA VAL A 66 -8.16 -5.71 11.61
C VAL A 66 -8.80 -4.70 12.57
N ASP A 67 -8.52 -3.41 12.38
CA ASP A 67 -9.07 -2.35 13.25
C ASP A 67 -10.55 -2.04 12.97
N VAL A 68 -11.09 -2.49 11.83
CA VAL A 68 -12.46 -2.19 11.39
C VAL A 68 -13.42 -3.35 11.72
N PRO A 69 -14.36 -3.19 12.67
CA PRO A 69 -15.24 -4.28 13.11
C PRO A 69 -16.22 -4.81 12.05
N ASP A 70 -16.48 -4.02 11.00
CA ASP A 70 -17.54 -4.27 10.01
C ASP A 70 -16.99 -4.58 8.60
N SER A 71 -15.66 -4.70 8.45
CA SER A 71 -15.10 -5.38 7.29
C SER A 71 -15.29 -6.87 7.50
N SER A 72 -16.43 -7.38 7.06
CA SER A 72 -16.61 -8.83 6.84
C SER A 72 -15.30 -9.40 6.28
N ALA A 73 -14.77 -10.48 6.85
CA ALA A 73 -13.54 -11.13 6.40
C ALA A 73 -13.52 -11.46 4.88
N VAL A 74 -14.68 -11.35 4.21
CA VAL A 74 -14.89 -11.46 2.77
C VAL A 74 -14.55 -10.17 1.98
N THR A 75 -14.29 -9.04 2.66
CA THR A 75 -14.18 -7.68 2.07
C THR A 75 -12.86 -6.95 2.32
N ASN A 76 -11.95 -7.49 3.14
CA ASN A 76 -10.64 -6.84 3.31
C ASN A 76 -9.78 -7.08 2.06
N GLY A 77 -9.04 -6.05 1.63
CA GLY A 77 -8.27 -6.12 0.39
C GLY A 77 -7.08 -7.08 0.46
N LEU A 78 -6.57 -7.32 1.67
CA LEU A 78 -5.38 -8.14 1.92
C LEU A 78 -5.65 -9.65 1.81
N ILE A 79 -6.72 -10.18 2.43
CA ILE A 79 -7.10 -11.60 2.32
C ILE A 79 -7.38 -11.94 0.86
N HIS A 80 -8.09 -11.08 0.14
CA HIS A 80 -8.35 -11.30 -1.30
C HIS A 80 -7.06 -11.35 -2.14
N LEU A 81 -6.01 -10.63 -1.73
CA LEU A 81 -4.72 -10.58 -2.42
C LEU A 81 -3.84 -11.78 -2.07
N VAL A 82 -3.95 -12.33 -0.86
CA VAL A 82 -3.19 -13.49 -0.38
C VAL A 82 -3.83 -14.83 -0.79
N GLU A 83 -5.16 -14.90 -0.92
CA GLU A 83 -5.88 -16.14 -1.26
C GLU A 83 -5.87 -16.50 -2.77
N ARG A 84 -5.27 -15.69 -3.65
CA ARG A 84 -5.29 -15.91 -5.11
C ARG A 84 -3.92 -15.90 -5.78
#